data_AF-D7UBC1-F1
#
_entry.id   AF-D7UBC1-F1
#
_cell.length_a   1.000
_cell.length_b   1.000
_cell.length_c   1.000
_cell.angle_alpha   90.00
_cell.angle_beta   90.00
_cell.angle_gamma   90.00
#
_symmetry.space_group_name_H-M   'P 1'
#
loop_
_entity.id
_entity.type
_entity.pdbx_description
1 polymer ?
#
loop_
_entity_poly.entity_id
_entity_poly.type
_entity_poly.pdbx_seq_one_letter_code
_entity_poly.pdbx_strand_id
1 'polypeptide(L)'
;MAQQKIQIKKIGNTAARQVTFSKRRRGLFKKAQELSTLCDGEIALIVFSAAGKLFEYSSSRLVFSSLPFLLFIHRYMNLSAFCRQS
;
A
#
# COMPACT_ATOMS: atom_id res chain seq x y z
N MET A 1 23.68 12.68 5.46
CA MET A 1 23.89 11.26 5.83
C MET A 1 23.62 10.40 4.60
N ALA A 2 24.62 9.72 4.06
CA ALA A 2 24.45 8.86 2.89
C ALA A 2 23.62 7.61 3.25
N GLN A 3 22.60 7.29 2.45
CA GLN A 3 21.87 6.03 2.61
C GLN A 3 22.78 4.87 2.20
N GLN A 4 23.06 3.96 3.13
CA GLN A 4 23.68 2.69 2.78
C GLN A 4 22.68 1.86 1.95
N LYS A 5 23.15 1.31 0.83
CA LYS A 5 22.38 0.39 0.00
C LYS A 5 22.17 -0.91 0.79
N ILE A 6 20.91 -1.31 0.98
CA ILE A 6 20.54 -2.57 1.63
C ILE A 6 19.95 -3.56 0.62
N GLN A 7 20.18 -4.85 0.82
CA GLN A 7 19.53 -5.91 0.03
C GLN A 7 18.02 -5.95 0.33
N ILE A 8 17.20 -6.28 -0.68
CA ILE A 8 15.75 -6.46 -0.52
C ILE A 8 15.50 -7.86 0.08
N LYS A 9 15.59 -7.95 1.39
CA LYS A 9 15.28 -9.14 2.20
C LYS A 9 14.66 -8.73 3.53
N LYS A 10 14.08 -9.68 4.26
CA LYS A 10 13.52 -9.42 5.60
C LYS A 10 14.63 -8.88 6.53
N ILE A 11 14.38 -7.74 7.16
CA ILE A 11 15.28 -7.15 8.16
C ILE A 11 15.18 -7.98 9.45
N GLY A 12 16.31 -8.54 9.89
CA GLY A 12 16.38 -9.38 11.09
C GLY A 12 16.12 -8.59 12.37
N ASN A 13 16.87 -7.50 12.58
CA ASN A 13 16.73 -6.64 13.76
C ASN A 13 15.35 -5.97 13.81
N THR A 14 14.60 -6.22 14.90
CA THR A 14 13.22 -5.75 15.06
C THR A 14 13.10 -4.22 15.12
N ALA A 15 13.98 -3.54 15.85
CA ALA A 15 13.96 -2.07 15.95
C ALA A 15 14.26 -1.43 14.59
N ALA A 16 15.31 -1.90 13.90
CA ALA A 16 15.64 -1.44 12.56
C ALA A 16 14.51 -1.72 11.56
N ARG A 17 13.83 -2.88 11.68
CA ARG A 17 12.67 -3.24 10.87
C ARG A 17 11.50 -2.28 11.10
N GLN A 18 11.20 -1.91 12.35
CA GLN A 18 10.10 -1.00 12.68
C GLN A 18 10.35 0.42 12.17
N VAL A 19 11.58 0.94 12.35
CA VAL A 19 11.97 2.25 11.81
C VAL A 19 11.92 2.25 10.29
N THR A 20 12.45 1.19 9.66
CA THR A 20 12.45 1.06 8.19
C THR A 20 11.03 0.94 7.64
N PHE A 21 10.17 0.14 8.27
CA PHE A 21 8.75 0.03 7.91
C PHE A 21 8.07 1.39 7.96
N SER A 22 8.26 2.14 9.06
CA SER A 22 7.64 3.45 9.24
C SER A 22 8.08 4.45 8.16
N LYS A 23 9.39 4.50 7.86
CA LYS A 23 9.94 5.40 6.82
C LYS A 23 9.50 4.98 5.41
N ARG A 24 9.61 3.70 5.06
CA ARG A 24 9.25 3.19 3.72
C ARG A 24 7.76 3.25 3.45
N ARG A 25 6.93 2.91 4.43
CA ARG A 25 5.47 3.04 4.32
C ARG A 25 5.07 4.48 4.04
N ARG A 26 5.62 5.44 4.80
CA ARG A 26 5.37 6.87 4.57
C ARG A 26 5.80 7.30 3.16
N GLY A 27 6.99 6.88 2.71
CA GLY A 27 7.47 7.18 1.36
C GLY A 27 6.59 6.55 0.26
N LEU A 28 6.12 5.32 0.46
CA LEU A 28 5.23 4.63 -0.47
C LEU A 28 3.87 5.34 -0.59
N PHE A 29 3.29 5.74 0.54
CA PHE A 29 2.02 6.48 0.57
C PHE A 29 2.16 7.82 -0.16
N LYS A 30 3.25 8.54 0.07
CA LYS A 30 3.53 9.80 -0.64
C LYS A 30 3.59 9.59 -2.16
N LYS A 31 4.29 8.55 -2.63
CA LYS A 31 4.37 8.23 -4.05
C LYS A 31 3.03 7.84 -4.65
N ALA A 32 2.23 7.06 -3.93
CA ALA A 32 0.89 6.69 -4.39
C ALA A 32 -0.02 7.90 -4.51
N GLN A 33 0.09 8.86 -3.57
CA GLN A 33 -0.61 10.13 -3.64
C GLN A 33 -0.16 10.99 -4.81
N GLU A 34 1.15 11.15 -5.00
CA GLU A 34 1.71 11.87 -6.14
C GLU A 34 1.21 11.25 -7.46
N LEU A 35 1.25 9.93 -7.58
CA LEU A 35 0.81 9.23 -8.80
C LEU A 35 -0.68 9.39 -9.07
N SER A 36 -1.52 9.26 -8.04
CA SER A 36 -2.97 9.45 -8.21
C SER A 36 -3.32 10.87 -8.64
N THR A 37 -2.62 11.87 -8.08
CA THR A 37 -2.85 13.28 -8.43
C THR A 37 -2.29 13.65 -9.81
N LEU A 38 -1.13 13.12 -10.20
CA LEU A 38 -0.48 13.48 -11.47
C LEU A 38 -1.13 12.83 -12.69
N CYS A 39 -1.75 11.67 -12.52
CA CYS A 39 -2.26 10.86 -13.63
C CYS A 39 -3.76 10.57 -13.52
N ASP A 40 -4.48 11.23 -12.62
CA ASP A 40 -5.91 10.98 -12.30
C ASP A 40 -6.22 9.49 -12.09
N GLY A 41 -5.27 8.76 -11.49
CA GLY A 41 -5.33 7.33 -11.30
C GLY A 41 -6.05 6.93 -10.01
N GLU A 42 -7.02 6.02 -10.10
CA GLU A 42 -7.64 5.41 -8.92
C GLU A 42 -6.67 4.42 -8.25
N ILE A 43 -6.14 4.80 -7.09
CA ILE A 43 -5.15 4.00 -6.33
C ILE A 43 -5.67 3.71 -4.93
N ALA A 44 -5.47 2.46 -4.49
CA ALA A 44 -5.69 2.00 -3.12
C ALA A 44 -4.47 1.20 -2.63
N LEU A 45 -4.07 1.42 -1.38
CA LEU A 45 -2.98 0.71 -0.70
C LEU A 45 -3.46 0.18 0.65
N ILE A 46 -3.15 -1.09 0.93
CA ILE A 46 -3.42 -1.75 2.21
C ILE A 46 -2.11 -2.34 2.71
N VAL A 47 -1.71 -1.99 3.93
CA VAL A 47 -0.46 -2.46 4.55
C VAL A 47 -0.72 -2.90 5.97
N PHE A 48 -0.48 -4.17 6.25
CA PHE A 48 -0.45 -4.70 7.62
C PHE A 48 0.97 -4.67 8.17
N SER A 49 1.12 -4.15 9.38
CA SER A 49 2.36 -4.32 10.12
C SER A 49 2.48 -5.73 10.69
N ALA A 50 3.69 -6.14 11.07
CA ALA A 50 3.91 -7.41 11.76
C ALA A 50 3.16 -7.52 13.11
N ALA A 51 2.70 -6.39 13.67
CA ALA A 51 1.88 -6.35 14.88
C ALA A 51 0.37 -6.36 14.57
N GLY A 52 -0.04 -6.63 13.33
CA GLY A 52 -1.45 -6.67 12.92
C GLY A 52 -2.12 -5.31 12.71
N LYS A 53 -1.43 -4.19 13.00
CA LYS A 53 -1.98 -2.85 12.74
C LYS A 53 -2.14 -2.58 11.24
N LEU A 54 -3.34 -2.19 10.85
CA LEU A 54 -3.72 -1.76 9.50
C LEU A 54 -3.27 -0.32 9.22
N PHE A 55 -2.74 -0.10 8.03
CA PHE A 55 -2.46 1.22 7.46
C PHE A 55 -2.97 1.24 6.03
N GLU A 56 -3.72 2.28 5.67
CA GLU A 56 -4.38 2.37 4.38
C GLU A 56 -4.25 3.76 3.76
N TYR A 57 -4.27 3.79 2.43
CA TYR A 57 -4.38 5.00 1.62
C TYR A 57 -5.33 4.74 0.45
N SER A 58 -6.18 5.72 0.15
CA SER A 58 -7.01 5.73 -1.06
C SER A 58 -7.06 7.13 -1.64
N SER A 59 -6.99 7.22 -2.97
CA SER A 59 -7.15 8.49 -3.69
C SER A 59 -8.60 8.98 -3.71
N SER A 60 -9.57 8.07 -3.60
CA SER A 60 -11.00 8.37 -3.60
C SER A 60 -11.50 8.38 -2.14
N ARG A 61 -12.70 8.92 -1.86
CA ARG A 61 -13.33 8.87 -0.51
C ARG A 61 -13.75 7.44 -0.12
N LEU A 62 -12.91 6.45 -0.40
CA LEU A 62 -13.03 5.09 0.09
C LEU A 62 -12.52 5.08 1.52
N VAL A 63 -13.41 5.44 2.43
CA VAL A 63 -13.22 5.11 3.85
C VAL A 63 -13.50 3.62 3.98
N PHE A 64 -12.68 2.85 4.70
CA PHE A 64 -12.86 1.39 4.89
C PHE A 64 -14.27 1.00 5.39
N SER A 65 -15.01 1.95 5.97
CA SER A 65 -16.40 1.84 6.41
C SER A 65 -17.47 2.11 5.35
N SER A 66 -17.09 2.51 4.14
CA SER A 66 -18.02 2.89 3.08
C SER A 66 -18.14 1.77 2.02
N LEU A 67 -19.38 1.38 1.69
CA LEU A 67 -19.73 0.39 0.64
C LEU A 67 -18.90 0.47 -0.66
N PRO A 68 -18.47 1.65 -1.15
CA PRO A 68 -17.65 1.76 -2.35
C PRO A 68 -16.30 1.00 -2.29
N PHE A 69 -15.69 0.83 -1.11
CA PHE A 69 -14.40 0.15 -0.98
C PHE A 69 -14.51 -1.37 -1.17
N LEU A 70 -15.57 -1.98 -0.62
CA LEU A 70 -15.89 -3.39 -0.83
C LEU A 70 -16.18 -3.67 -2.31
N LEU A 71 -16.89 -2.76 -2.99
CA LEU A 71 -17.13 -2.86 -4.43
C LEU A 71 -15.84 -2.72 -5.24
N PHE A 72 -14.93 -1.82 -4.86
CA PHE A 72 -13.64 -1.66 -5.54
C PHE A 72 -12.75 -2.89 -5.38
N ILE A 73 -12.59 -3.42 -4.17
CA ILE A 73 -11.84 -4.68 -3.92
C ILE A 73 -12.53 -5.84 -4.63
N HIS A 74 -13.85 -5.97 -4.52
CA HIS A 74 -14.58 -7.06 -5.16
C HIS A 74 -14.46 -6.99 -6.69
N ARG A 75 -14.60 -5.80 -7.29
CA ARG A 75 -14.42 -5.59 -8.73
C ARG A 75 -12.99 -5.91 -9.16
N TYR A 76 -11.95 -5.39 -8.49
CA TYR A 76 -10.56 -5.62 -8.89
C TYR A 76 -10.08 -7.06 -8.63
N MET A 77 -10.41 -7.64 -7.48
CA MET A 77 -10.04 -9.02 -7.16
C MET A 77 -10.77 -10.03 -8.04
N ASN A 78 -12.07 -9.83 -8.34
CA ASN A 78 -12.78 -10.69 -9.30
C ASN A 78 -12.33 -10.46 -10.75
N LEU A 79 -12.03 -9.23 -11.16
CA LEU A 79 -11.56 -8.95 -12.52
C LEU A 79 -10.17 -9.58 -12.77
N SER A 80 -9.31 -9.65 -11.75
CA SER A 80 -8.03 -10.37 -11.84
C SER A 80 -8.17 -11.89 -11.91
N ALA A 81 -9.25 -12.46 -11.36
CA ALA A 81 -9.59 -13.87 -11.56
C ALA A 81 -10.06 -14.14 -13.00
N PHE A 82 -10.85 -13.22 -13.58
CA PHE A 82 -11.29 -13.31 -14.98
C PHE A 82 -10.15 -13.11 -15.99
N CYS A 83 -9.24 -12.16 -15.73
CA CYS A 83 -8.11 -11.86 -16.63
C CYS A 83 -6.99 -12.91 -16.56
N ARG A 84 -7.00 -13.81 -15.57
CA ARG A 84 -6.05 -14.95 -15.48
C ARG A 84 -6.56 -16.19 -16.24
N GLN A 85 -7.73 -16.10 -16.87
CA GLN A 85 -8.37 -17.16 -17.66
C GLN A 85 -8.48 -16.80 -19.15
N SER A 86 -7.80 -15.73 -19.60
CA SER A 86 -7.62 -15.40 -21.02
C SER A 86 -6.14 -15.46 -21.43
#